data_AF-A0A2A3CC15-F1
#
_entry.id   AF-A0A2A3CC15-F1
#
_cell.length_a   1.000
_cell.length_b   1.000
_cell.length_c   1.000
_cell.angle_alpha   90.00
_cell.angle_beta   90.00
_cell.angle_gamma   90.00
#
_symmetry.space_group_name_H-M   'P 1'
#
loop_
_entity.id
_entity.type
_entity.pdbx_description
1 polymer ?
#
loop_
_entity_poly.entity_id
_entity_poly.type
_entity_poly.pdbx_seq_one_letter_code
_entity_poly.pdbx_strand_id
1 'polypeptide(L)' 'MTRKDAYERLLHLCEKQGAELDGFLGDIQNQAAKDDFDKLRRIVANIMGKGHYEAFESIARDVPELTPSWMKRV' A
#
# COMPACT_ATOMS: atom_id res chain seq x y z
N MET A 1 -18.47 3.51 16.95
CA MET A 1 -17.43 3.65 15.91
C MET A 1 -17.16 5.13 15.76
N THR A 2 -15.96 5.57 16.13
CA THR A 2 -15.52 6.96 15.99
C THR A 2 -15.02 7.22 14.57
N ARG A 3 -14.83 8.50 14.20
CA ARG A 3 -14.14 8.87 12.95
C ARG A 3 -12.76 8.21 12.89
N LYS A 4 -12.01 8.24 13.98
CA LYS A 4 -10.67 7.64 14.07
C LYS A 4 -10.73 6.13 13.82
N ASP A 5 -11.66 5.41 14.45
CA ASP A 5 -11.82 3.95 14.26
C ASP A 5 -12.07 3.59 12.78
N ALA A 6 -12.85 4.42 12.07
CA ALA A 6 -13.15 4.17 10.66
C ALA A 6 -11.90 4.37 9.77
N TYR A 7 -11.11 5.41 10.04
CA TYR A 7 -9.86 5.68 9.32
C TYR A 7 -8.79 4.63 9.65
N GLU A 8 -8.68 4.19 10.91
CA GLU A 8 -7.78 3.10 11.31
C GLU A 8 -8.12 1.80 10.58
N ARG A 9 -9.41 1.47 10.46
CA ARG A 9 -9.85 0.29 9.68
C ARG A 9 -9.47 0.41 8.21
N LEU A 10 -9.67 1.58 7.60
CA LEU A 10 -9.28 1.80 6.20
C LEU A 10 -7.77 1.72 6.01
N LEU A 11 -7.00 2.34 6.91
CA LEU A 11 -5.54 2.29 6.91
C LEU A 11 -5.05 0.84 6.93
N HIS A 12 -5.58 0.04 7.84
CA HIS A 12 -5.20 -1.37 7.97
C HIS A 12 -5.56 -2.19 6.73
N LEU A 13 -6.68 -1.90 6.06
CA LEU A 13 -7.04 -2.55 4.80
C LEU A 13 -6.03 -2.21 3.68
N CYS A 14 -5.60 -0.95 3.58
CA CYS A 14 -4.57 -0.54 2.62
C CYS A 14 -3.24 -1.24 2.91
N GLU A 15 -2.80 -1.27 4.18
CA GLU A 15 -1.58 -1.98 4.59
C GLU A 15 -1.63 -3.47 4.26
N LYS A 16 -2.75 -4.12 4.56
CA LYS A 16 -2.95 -5.55 4.27
C LYS A 16 -2.89 -5.84 2.78
N GLN A 17 -3.61 -5.08 1.96
CA GLN A 17 -3.55 -5.25 0.51
C GLN A 17 -2.15 -5.00 -0.04
N GLY A 18 -1.43 -4.00 0.50
CA GLY A 18 -0.05 -3.73 0.11
C GLY A 18 0.87 -4.91 0.40
N ALA A 19 0.75 -5.51 1.59
CA ALA A 19 1.49 -6.70 1.96
C ALA A 19 1.13 -7.92 1.08
N GLU A 20 -0.14 -8.10 0.71
CA GLU A 20 -0.57 -9.17 -0.19
C GLU A 20 0.02 -9.00 -1.61
N LEU A 21 0.06 -7.78 -2.13
CA LEU A 21 0.65 -7.49 -3.44
C LEU A 21 2.17 -7.68 -3.45
N ASP A 22 2.86 -7.27 -2.38
CA ASP A 22 4.31 -7.48 -2.25
C ASP A 22 4.64 -8.96 -2.08
N GLY A 23 3.85 -9.69 -1.28
CA GLY A 23 3.95 -11.14 -1.15
C GLY A 23 3.76 -11.86 -2.48
N PHE A 24 2.75 -11.47 -3.26
CA PHE A 24 2.54 -11.99 -4.62
C PHE A 24 3.79 -11.81 -5.50
N LEU A 25 4.42 -10.62 -5.49
CA LEU A 25 5.66 -10.39 -6.24
C LEU A 25 6.79 -11.30 -5.74
N GLY A 26 6.93 -11.47 -4.44
CA GLY A 26 7.92 -12.39 -3.84
C GLY A 26 7.73 -13.83 -4.31
N ASP A 27 6.50 -14.32 -4.34
CA ASP A 27 6.17 -15.69 -4.75
C ASP A 27 6.57 -15.96 -6.21
N ILE A 28 6.28 -15.02 -7.12
CA ILE A 28 6.49 -15.23 -8.55
C ILE A 28 7.91 -14.89 -9.04
N GLN A 29 8.74 -14.22 -8.23
CA GLN A 29 10.03 -13.65 -8.65
C GLN A 29 10.97 -14.67 -9.30
N ASN A 30 10.98 -15.92 -8.81
CA ASN A 30 11.82 -16.99 -9.33
C ASN A 30 11.06 -18.00 -10.21
N GLN A 31 9.77 -17.77 -10.45
CA GLN A 31 8.89 -18.66 -11.21
C GLN A 31 8.52 -18.07 -12.58
N ALA A 32 8.43 -16.74 -12.67
CA ALA A 32 8.08 -16.04 -13.89
C ALA A 32 9.29 -15.75 -14.78
N ALA A 33 9.05 -15.69 -16.10
CA ALA A 33 10.03 -15.09 -17.01
C ALA A 33 10.27 -13.63 -16.62
N LYS A 34 11.52 -13.17 -16.74
CA LYS A 34 11.94 -11.83 -16.30
C LYS A 34 11.05 -10.71 -16.85
N ASP A 35 10.73 -10.76 -18.14
CA ASP A 35 9.92 -9.72 -18.79
C ASP A 35 8.49 -9.66 -18.25
N ASP A 36 7.92 -10.80 -17.87
CA ASP A 36 6.58 -10.87 -17.30
C ASP A 36 6.59 -10.46 -15.83
N PHE A 37 7.62 -10.86 -15.08
CA PHE A 37 7.84 -10.35 -13.72
C PHE A 37 7.96 -8.82 -13.70
N ASP A 38 8.77 -8.25 -14.60
CA ASP A 38 8.97 -6.80 -14.68
C ASP A 38 7.67 -6.05 -15.03
N LYS A 39 6.82 -6.63 -15.89
CA LYS A 39 5.49 -6.07 -16.18
C LYS A 39 4.59 -6.13 -14.96
N LEU A 40 4.50 -7.27 -14.28
CA LEU A 40 3.67 -7.45 -13.08
C LEU A 40 4.11 -6.52 -11.96
N ARG A 41 5.43 -6.40 -11.73
CA ARG A 41 6.01 -5.46 -10.77
C ARG A 41 5.61 -4.01 -11.07
N ARG A 42 5.60 -3.58 -12.33
CA ARG A 42 5.13 -2.23 -12.70
C ARG A 42 3.64 -2.04 -12.44
N ILE A 43 2.82 -3.05 -12.70
CA ILE A 43 1.37 -3.00 -12.41
C ILE A 43 1.14 -2.87 -10.90
N VAL A 44 1.82 -3.68 -10.08
CA VAL A 44 1.75 -3.59 -8.62
C VAL A 44 2.20 -2.22 -8.13
N ALA A 45 3.33 -1.70 -8.64
CA ALA A 45 3.80 -0.35 -8.28
C ALA A 45 2.77 0.74 -8.60
N ASN A 46 2.04 0.63 -9.73
CA ASN A 46 0.97 1.56 -10.08
C ASN A 46 -0.24 1.45 -9.13
N ILE A 47 -0.63 0.25 -8.72
CA ILE A 47 -1.70 0.03 -7.74
C ILE A 47 -1.31 0.66 -6.40
N MET A 48 -0.11 0.36 -5.90
CA MET A 48 0.42 0.90 -4.65
C MET A 48 0.54 2.43 -4.71
N GLY A 49 1.07 2.97 -5.81
CA GLY A 49 1.32 4.41 -5.96
C GLY A 49 0.07 5.25 -6.15
N LYS A 50 -0.92 4.79 -6.93
CA LYS A 50 -2.16 5.56 -7.18
C LYS A 50 -3.28 5.23 -6.21
N GLY A 51 -3.36 3.99 -5.74
CA GLY A 51 -4.40 3.55 -4.83
C GLY A 51 -4.03 3.81 -3.38
N HIS A 52 -2.93 3.21 -2.92
CA HIS A 52 -2.61 3.19 -1.49
C HIS A 52 -1.92 4.46 -1.01
N TYR A 53 -0.92 4.96 -1.74
CA TYR A 53 -0.20 6.16 -1.32
C TYR A 53 -1.12 7.38 -1.17
N GLU A 54 -1.99 7.64 -2.17
CA GLU A 54 -2.97 8.74 -2.10
C GLU A 54 -3.97 8.58 -0.95
N ALA A 55 -4.34 7.33 -0.63
CA ALA A 55 -5.18 7.02 0.53
C ALA A 55 -4.44 7.30 1.84
N PHE A 56 -3.17 6.91 1.96
CA PHE A 56 -2.34 7.20 3.13
C PHE A 56 -2.16 8.70 3.34
N GLU A 57 -1.90 9.47 2.28
CA GLU A 57 -1.80 10.93 2.36
C GLU A 57 -3.11 11.56 2.82
N SER A 58 -4.24 11.10 2.29
CA SER A 58 -5.57 11.61 2.66
C SER A 58 -5.91 11.30 4.12
N ILE A 59 -5.65 10.07 4.57
CA ILE A 59 -5.82 9.65 5.98
C ILE A 59 -4.92 10.48 6.91
N ALA A 60 -3.65 10.69 6.55
CA ALA A 60 -2.71 11.47 7.35
C ALA A 60 -3.10 12.96 7.46
N ARG A 61 -3.66 13.55 6.39
CA ARG A 61 -4.20 14.92 6.44
C ARG A 61 -5.43 15.03 7.35
N ASP A 62 -6.34 14.07 7.26
CA ASP A 62 -7.60 14.09 8.00
C ASP A 62 -7.46 13.68 9.47
N VAL A 63 -6.52 12.76 9.76
CA VAL A 63 -6.23 12.23 11.10
C VAL A 63 -4.70 12.11 11.27
N PRO A 64 -4.00 13.21 11.60
CA PRO A 64 -2.52 13.23 11.68
C PRO A 64 -1.90 12.20 12.64
N GLU A 65 -2.63 11.80 13.69
CA GLU A 65 -2.25 10.75 14.63
C GLU A 65 -2.00 9.39 13.95
N LEU A 66 -2.68 9.14 12.82
CA LEU A 66 -2.59 7.90 12.04
C LEU A 66 -1.51 7.94 10.95
N THR A 67 -0.72 9.02 10.87
CA THR A 67 0.34 9.13 9.87
C THR A 67 1.33 7.96 9.99
N PRO A 68 1.51 7.14 8.94
CA PRO A 68 2.46 6.04 8.97
C PRO A 68 3.89 6.50 9.26
N SER A 69 4.68 5.69 9.96
CA SER A 69 6.05 6.05 10.37
C SER A 69 6.97 6.36 9.19
N TRP A 70 6.81 5.65 8.07
CA TRP A 70 7.57 5.86 6.84
C TRP A 70 7.23 7.19 6.14
N MET A 71 6.07 7.80 6.41
CA MET A 71 5.70 9.14 5.90
C MET A 71 6.28 10.27 6.76
N LYS A 72 6.60 10.02 8.04
CA LYS A 72 7.09 11.05 8.98
C LYS A 72 8.52 11.52 8.72
N ARG A 73 9.17 11.01 7.67
CA ARG A 73 10.51 11.42 7.24
C ARG A 73 10.41 12.25 5.95
N VAL A 74 10.12 13.53 6.11
CA VAL A 74 10.46 14.59 5.15
C VAL A 74 11.01 15.77 5.95
#